data_AF-A0AAV8ZW46-F1
#
_entry.id   AF-A0AAV8ZW46-F1
#
_cell.length_a   1.000
_cell.length_b   1.000
_cell.length_c   1.000
_cell.angle_alpha   90.00
_cell.angle_beta   90.00
_cell.angle_gamma   90.00
#
_symmetry.space_group_name_H-M   'P 1'
#
loop_
_entity.id
_entity.type
_entity.pdbx_description
1 polymer ?
#
loop_
_entity_poly.entity_id
_entity_poly.type
_entity_poly.pdbx_seq_one_letter_code
_entity_poly.pdbx_strand_id
1 'polypeptide(L)'
;MDGATNSNTQTPFLVATIAVIVVVLFKWLYPKRKPSRPHWEKPIPPGSFGLPIFGELLGWIRALEGGAGYKWIEERVGWYGPVFKTSFMGTKMVFVTGQVSNKFVFTSPDDMLQSHQPVPIVHMTGEQSIFEVHGGRHKLVQWVTLTHMDETAFPEPEKFDPSRFEGASKSFPPYMYVPFGGGQRVCPGNDYARVSLSLIVHHLVTNFRWSMLIPNEPIVRIPFADPAMNLPIKIYRRGKEEA
;
A
#
# COMPACT_ATOMS: atom_id res chain seq x y z
N MET A 1 -0.22 59.86 -44.64
CA MET A 1 0.53 60.17 -43.40
C MET A 1 0.78 58.84 -42.74
N ASP A 2 1.84 58.19 -43.18
CA ASP A 2 2.27 56.87 -42.71
C ASP A 2 3.31 57.05 -41.60
N GLY A 3 3.32 56.13 -40.63
CA GLY A 3 4.40 56.10 -39.64
C GLY A 3 4.16 55.25 -38.40
N ALA A 4 3.53 54.08 -38.52
CA ALA A 4 3.58 53.08 -37.45
C ALA A 4 4.91 52.33 -37.52
N THR A 5 5.78 52.47 -36.52
CA THR A 5 6.98 51.61 -36.38
C THR A 5 7.19 51.11 -34.95
N ASN A 6 7.11 49.78 -34.84
CA ASN A 6 7.98 48.87 -34.08
C ASN A 6 8.05 48.96 -32.55
N SER A 7 7.11 48.28 -31.88
CA SER A 7 7.26 47.78 -30.50
C SER A 7 7.60 46.28 -30.41
N ASN A 8 7.84 45.59 -31.54
CA ASN A 8 7.86 44.12 -31.58
C ASN A 8 9.26 43.46 -31.66
N THR A 9 10.34 44.24 -31.58
CA THR A 9 11.71 43.73 -31.71
C THR A 9 12.49 43.62 -30.40
N GLN A 10 12.04 44.22 -29.29
CA GLN A 10 12.73 44.15 -27.99
C GLN A 10 12.33 42.95 -27.11
N THR A 11 11.10 42.45 -27.27
CA THR A 11 10.56 41.29 -26.56
C THR A 11 11.33 39.98 -26.78
N PRO A 12 11.77 39.59 -28.00
CA PRO A 12 12.48 38.32 -28.20
C PRO A 12 13.88 38.31 -27.58
N PHE A 13 14.57 39.46 -27.53
CA PHE A 13 15.89 39.55 -26.92
C PHE A 13 15.84 39.39 -25.41
N LEU A 14 14.89 40.05 -24.73
CA LEU A 14 14.69 39.92 -23.28
C LEU A 14 14.37 38.48 -22.85
N VAL A 15 13.51 37.80 -23.61
CA VAL A 15 13.17 36.39 -23.35
C VAL A 15 14.39 35.48 -23.52
N ALA A 16 15.21 35.72 -24.56
CA ALA A 16 16.43 34.96 -24.80
C ALA A 16 17.47 35.17 -23.68
N THR A 17 17.68 36.41 -23.20
CA THR A 17 18.61 36.68 -22.09
C THR A 17 18.13 36.02 -20.80
N ILE A 18 16.83 36.10 -20.48
CA ILE A 18 16.27 35.44 -19.29
C ILE A 18 16.46 33.92 -19.39
N ALA A 19 16.21 33.32 -20.55
CA ALA A 19 16.41 31.89 -20.77
C ALA A 19 17.89 31.47 -20.57
N VAL A 20 18.84 32.26 -21.08
CA VAL A 20 20.28 32.01 -20.88
C VAL A 20 20.66 32.14 -19.41
N ILE A 21 20.18 33.17 -18.71
CA ILE A 21 20.42 33.37 -17.28
C ILE A 21 19.87 32.20 -16.47
N VAL A 22 18.66 31.71 -16.79
CA VAL A 22 18.07 30.54 -16.16
C VAL A 22 18.92 29.29 -16.42
N VAL A 23 19.39 29.06 -17.64
CA VAL A 23 20.26 27.89 -17.97
C VAL A 23 21.60 27.97 -17.24
N VAL A 24 22.19 29.17 -17.12
CA VAL A 24 23.46 29.39 -16.41
C VAL A 24 23.28 29.21 -14.90
N LEU A 25 22.24 29.82 -14.31
CA LEU A 25 21.87 29.61 -12.91
C LEU A 25 21.56 28.14 -12.63
N PHE A 26 20.87 27.45 -13.54
CA PHE A 26 20.58 26.03 -13.41
C PHE A 26 21.88 25.20 -13.47
N LYS A 27 22.81 25.47 -14.40
CA LYS A 27 24.11 24.78 -14.43
C LYS A 27 24.99 25.10 -13.21
N TRP A 28 24.87 26.30 -12.65
CA TRP A 28 25.62 26.75 -11.49
C TRP A 28 25.06 26.19 -10.17
N LEU A 29 23.74 26.14 -10.03
CA LEU A 29 23.02 25.51 -8.91
C LEU A 29 23.10 23.98 -8.98
N TYR A 30 23.19 23.42 -10.20
CA TYR A 30 23.29 21.98 -10.46
C TYR A 30 24.56 21.63 -11.23
N PRO A 31 25.76 21.84 -10.65
CA PRO A 31 26.98 21.41 -11.29
C PRO A 31 26.91 19.88 -11.46
N LYS A 32 27.23 19.38 -12.66
CA LYS A 32 27.42 17.94 -12.91
C LYS A 32 28.67 17.45 -12.15
N ARG A 33 28.57 17.35 -10.82
CA ARG A 33 29.56 16.66 -9.99
C ARG A 33 29.30 15.17 -10.13
N LYS A 34 30.16 14.45 -10.86
CA LYS A 34 30.38 13.03 -10.53
C LYS A 34 31.15 13.04 -9.21
N PRO A 35 30.59 12.59 -8.09
CA PRO A 35 31.34 12.54 -6.85
C PRO A 35 32.40 11.44 -6.98
N SER A 36 33.67 11.83 -7.06
CA SER A 36 34.79 10.91 -6.80
C SER A 36 34.74 10.60 -5.31
N ARG A 37 34.33 9.38 -4.94
CA ARG A 37 34.30 8.96 -3.54
C ARG A 37 35.63 8.36 -3.11
N PRO A 38 36.12 8.65 -1.90
CA PRO A 38 37.21 7.92 -1.30
C PRO A 38 36.88 6.42 -1.21
N HIS A 39 37.86 5.56 -1.44
CA HIS A 39 37.71 4.09 -1.51
C HIS A 39 37.12 3.43 -0.24
N TRP A 40 37.18 4.10 0.91
CA TRP A 40 36.73 3.60 2.21
C TRP A 40 35.27 3.93 2.55
N GLU A 41 34.60 4.80 1.78
CA GLU A 41 33.16 4.98 1.90
C GLU A 41 32.44 3.81 1.21
N LYS A 42 31.65 3.04 1.98
CA LYS A 42 30.80 2.00 1.39
C LYS A 42 29.99 2.61 0.23
N PRO A 43 29.99 2.01 -0.96
CA PRO A 43 29.33 2.59 -2.12
C PRO A 43 27.82 2.66 -1.87
N ILE A 44 27.30 3.86 -1.62
CA ILE A 44 25.85 4.13 -1.64
C ILE A 44 25.32 3.69 -3.01
N PRO A 45 24.11 3.09 -3.09
CA PRO A 45 23.49 2.70 -4.34
C PRO A 45 23.55 3.78 -5.44
N PRO A 46 23.66 3.38 -6.71
CA PRO A 46 23.58 4.29 -7.86
C PRO A 46 22.23 5.02 -7.87
N GLY A 47 22.11 6.10 -8.64
CA GLY A 47 20.86 6.87 -8.75
C GLY A 47 21.02 8.36 -8.46
N SER A 48 19.91 9.09 -8.51
CA SER A 48 19.85 10.54 -8.41
C SER A 48 18.76 10.94 -7.42
N PHE A 49 19.04 11.92 -6.55
CA PHE A 49 18.01 12.49 -5.66
C PHE A 49 17.08 13.48 -6.36
N GLY A 50 17.22 13.69 -7.68
CA GLY A 50 16.36 14.58 -8.45
C GLY A 50 16.55 16.06 -8.11
N LEU A 51 15.49 16.86 -8.29
CA LEU A 51 15.49 18.28 -7.98
C LEU A 51 15.49 18.52 -6.46
N PRO A 52 16.00 19.66 -5.95
CA PRO A 52 15.90 20.03 -4.55
C PRO A 52 14.44 20.07 -4.12
N ILE A 53 14.18 19.60 -2.90
CA ILE A 53 12.86 19.52 -2.28
C ILE A 53 11.92 18.51 -2.96
N PHE A 54 11.68 18.58 -4.27
CA PHE A 54 10.71 17.70 -4.94
C PHE A 54 11.27 16.33 -5.34
N GLY A 55 12.58 16.24 -5.56
CA GLY A 55 13.24 15.05 -6.06
C GLY A 55 12.69 14.60 -7.41
N GLU A 56 12.21 13.37 -7.52
CA GLU A 56 11.58 12.83 -8.75
C GLU A 56 10.04 12.83 -8.72
N LEU A 57 9.42 13.48 -7.72
CA LEU A 57 7.97 13.43 -7.44
C LEU A 57 7.08 13.72 -8.65
N LEU A 58 7.38 14.79 -9.39
CA LEU A 58 6.54 15.20 -10.52
C LEU A 58 6.56 14.19 -11.67
N GLY A 59 7.72 13.56 -11.91
CA GLY A 59 7.84 12.49 -12.90
C GLY A 59 7.05 11.25 -12.46
N TRP A 60 7.07 10.95 -11.16
CA TRP A 60 6.32 9.85 -10.58
C TRP A 60 4.80 10.07 -10.62
N ILE A 61 4.31 11.24 -10.20
CA ILE A 61 2.87 11.57 -10.23
C ILE A 61 2.33 11.49 -11.65
N ARG A 62 3.02 12.07 -12.64
CA ARG A 62 2.61 11.97 -14.05
C ARG A 62 2.55 10.52 -14.55
N ALA A 63 3.51 9.69 -14.12
CA ALA A 63 3.50 8.28 -14.47
C ALA A 63 2.32 7.55 -13.82
N LEU A 64 1.97 7.88 -12.57
CA LEU A 64 0.80 7.32 -11.88
C LEU A 64 -0.52 7.75 -12.53
N GLU A 65 -0.70 9.03 -12.83
CA GLU A 65 -1.89 9.57 -13.51
C GLU A 65 -2.10 8.92 -14.89
N GLY A 66 -1.01 8.60 -15.59
CA GLY A 66 -1.04 7.86 -16.85
C GLY A 66 -1.14 6.34 -16.73
N GLY A 67 -1.29 5.78 -15.52
CA GLY A 67 -1.34 4.33 -15.29
C GLY A 67 -0.04 3.58 -15.60
N ALA A 68 1.08 4.30 -15.70
CA ALA A 68 2.38 3.81 -16.15
C ALA A 68 3.46 3.88 -15.04
N GLY A 69 3.06 3.86 -13.77
CA GLY A 69 3.99 3.91 -12.63
C GLY A 69 5.07 2.82 -12.68
N TYR A 70 4.72 1.61 -13.10
CA TYR A 70 5.70 0.51 -13.26
C TYR A 70 6.77 0.82 -14.32
N LYS A 71 6.40 1.48 -15.44
CA LYS A 71 7.35 1.88 -16.48
C LYS A 71 8.37 2.88 -15.97
N TRP A 72 7.92 3.82 -15.13
CA TRP A 72 8.81 4.76 -14.48
C TRP A 72 9.88 4.02 -13.67
N ILE A 73 9.50 2.96 -12.94
CA ILE A 73 10.45 2.11 -12.20
C ILE A 73 11.39 1.36 -13.16
N GLU A 74 10.85 0.72 -14.20
CA GLU A 74 11.63 -0.03 -15.20
C GLU A 74 12.71 0.83 -15.87
N GLU A 75 12.39 2.07 -16.22
CA GLU A 75 13.36 3.02 -16.79
C GLU A 75 14.55 3.26 -15.84
N ARG A 76 14.28 3.48 -14.54
CA ARG A 76 15.34 3.73 -13.54
C ARG A 76 16.13 2.45 -13.27
N VAL A 77 15.48 1.29 -13.28
CA VAL A 77 16.15 -0.01 -13.22
C VAL A 77 17.08 -0.19 -14.42
N GLY A 78 16.64 0.22 -15.62
CA GLY A 78 17.48 0.21 -16.82
C GLY A 78 18.71 1.11 -16.72
N TRP A 79 18.58 2.27 -16.05
CA TRP A 79 19.69 3.24 -15.91
C TRP A 79 20.65 2.92 -14.76
N TYR A 80 20.11 2.50 -13.62
CA TYR A 80 20.86 2.41 -12.36
C TYR A 80 20.96 0.98 -11.82
N GLY A 81 20.20 0.04 -12.37
CA GLY A 81 20.08 -1.31 -11.87
C GLY A 81 18.95 -1.49 -10.84
N PRO A 82 18.75 -2.71 -10.32
CA PRO A 82 17.62 -3.09 -9.47
C PRO A 82 17.63 -2.44 -8.07
N VAL A 83 18.72 -1.78 -7.69
CA VAL A 83 18.85 -1.07 -6.42
C VAL A 83 19.37 0.33 -6.71
N PHE A 84 18.55 1.35 -6.47
CA PHE A 84 18.93 2.73 -6.74
C PHE A 84 18.38 3.72 -5.72
N LYS A 85 19.08 4.83 -5.50
CA LYS A 85 18.63 5.92 -4.64
C LYS A 85 17.79 6.92 -5.41
N THR A 86 16.76 7.45 -4.74
CA THR A 86 15.92 8.55 -5.23
C THR A 86 15.44 9.41 -4.05
N SER A 87 14.68 10.46 -4.34
CA SER A 87 14.01 11.26 -3.31
C SER A 87 12.62 11.67 -3.78
N PHE A 88 11.68 11.65 -2.84
CA PHE A 88 10.37 12.27 -2.97
C PHE A 88 10.17 13.26 -1.84
N MET A 89 9.84 14.52 -2.15
CA MET A 89 9.52 15.55 -1.15
C MET A 89 10.59 15.69 -0.04
N GLY A 90 11.88 15.66 -0.40
CA GLY A 90 12.99 15.80 0.53
C GLY A 90 13.32 14.53 1.32
N THR A 91 12.49 13.49 1.23
CA THR A 91 12.73 12.18 1.83
C THR A 91 13.68 11.40 0.93
N LYS A 92 14.88 11.09 1.43
CA LYS A 92 15.86 10.26 0.70
C LYS A 92 15.47 8.80 0.87
N MET A 93 15.41 8.06 -0.23
CA MET A 93 15.01 6.66 -0.21
C MET A 93 15.87 5.82 -1.14
N VAL A 94 15.85 4.51 -0.90
CA VAL A 94 16.44 3.51 -1.78
C VAL A 94 15.29 2.66 -2.32
N PHE A 95 15.17 2.62 -3.64
CA PHE A 95 14.28 1.71 -4.34
C PHE A 95 15.01 0.38 -4.52
N VAL A 96 14.35 -0.71 -4.12
CA VAL A 96 14.91 -2.06 -4.18
C VAL A 96 13.88 -2.94 -4.89
N THR A 97 14.26 -3.55 -6.01
CA THR A 97 13.37 -4.40 -6.81
C THR A 97 14.11 -5.64 -7.32
N GLY A 98 13.37 -6.63 -7.82
CA GLY A 98 13.91 -7.90 -8.31
C GLY A 98 13.94 -9.01 -7.26
N GLN A 99 14.31 -10.21 -7.69
CA GLN A 99 14.16 -11.43 -6.90
C GLN A 99 15.01 -11.46 -5.62
N VAL A 100 16.27 -11.03 -5.69
CA VAL A 100 17.17 -10.98 -4.52
C VAL A 100 16.65 -10.00 -3.48
N SER A 101 16.13 -8.86 -3.94
CA SER A 101 15.51 -7.82 -3.12
C SER A 101 14.24 -8.31 -2.44
N ASN A 102 13.36 -8.99 -3.19
CA ASN A 102 12.17 -9.61 -2.62
C ASN A 102 12.54 -10.66 -1.58
N LYS A 103 13.51 -11.54 -1.88
CA LYS A 103 14.01 -12.52 -0.93
C LYS A 103 14.52 -11.82 0.34
N PHE A 104 15.33 -10.77 0.19
CA PHE A 104 15.82 -10.00 1.32
C PHE A 104 14.66 -9.40 2.14
N VAL A 105 13.70 -8.71 1.52
CA VAL A 105 12.56 -8.10 2.21
C VAL A 105 11.70 -9.14 2.93
N PHE A 106 11.44 -10.30 2.31
CA PHE A 106 10.55 -11.32 2.87
C PHE A 106 11.23 -12.34 3.81
N THR A 107 12.57 -12.38 3.86
CA THR A 107 13.32 -13.29 4.75
C THR A 107 14.08 -12.56 5.85
N SER A 108 14.08 -11.23 5.83
CA SER A 108 14.68 -10.43 6.89
C SER A 108 13.91 -10.59 8.21
N PRO A 109 14.60 -10.56 9.35
CA PRO A 109 13.97 -10.47 10.67
C PRO A 109 13.03 -9.26 10.79
N ASP A 110 11.96 -9.38 11.59
CA ASP A 110 10.90 -8.36 11.75
C ASP A 110 11.40 -6.99 12.27
N ASP A 111 12.58 -6.93 12.86
CA ASP A 111 13.21 -5.72 13.38
C ASP A 111 14.18 -5.06 12.38
N MET A 112 14.56 -5.78 11.32
CA MET A 112 15.50 -5.29 10.31
C MET A 112 14.85 -4.30 9.34
N LEU A 113 13.59 -4.53 8.97
CA LEU A 113 12.82 -3.69 8.06
C LEU A 113 11.51 -3.28 8.72
N GLN A 114 11.30 -1.98 8.84
CA GLN A 114 10.10 -1.40 9.43
C GLN A 114 9.38 -0.56 8.39
N SER A 115 8.07 -0.76 8.28
CA SER A 115 7.23 0.01 7.37
C SER A 115 6.79 1.29 8.06
N HIS A 116 7.31 2.44 7.66
CA HIS A 116 6.78 3.71 8.14
C HIS A 116 5.77 4.27 7.16
N GLN A 117 4.58 4.58 7.66
CA GLN A 117 3.58 5.26 6.87
C GLN A 117 3.87 6.78 6.79
N PRO A 118 3.43 7.46 5.73
CA PRO A 118 3.41 8.91 5.71
C PRO A 118 2.67 9.47 6.93
N VAL A 119 3.20 10.57 7.51
CA VAL A 119 2.65 11.23 8.70
C VAL A 119 1.12 11.43 8.66
N PRO A 120 0.49 11.84 7.54
CA PRO A 120 -0.96 11.96 7.48
C PRO A 120 -1.69 10.63 7.73
N ILE A 121 -1.16 9.52 7.20
CA ILE A 121 -1.73 8.18 7.42
C ILE A 121 -1.58 7.80 8.89
N VAL A 122 -0.43 8.07 9.50
CA VAL A 122 -0.21 7.82 10.94
C VAL A 122 -1.17 8.63 11.80
N HIS A 123 -1.38 9.91 11.50
CA HIS A 123 -2.36 10.73 12.23
C HIS A 123 -3.80 10.24 12.05
N MET A 124 -4.18 9.81 10.84
CA MET A 124 -5.52 9.28 10.58
C MET A 124 -5.75 7.92 11.22
N THR A 125 -4.75 7.03 11.19
CA THR A 125 -4.84 5.62 11.65
C THR A 125 -4.46 5.44 13.12
N GLY A 126 -3.67 6.35 13.67
CA GLY A 126 -3.10 6.34 15.01
C GLY A 126 -1.74 5.63 15.04
N GLU A 127 -0.82 6.15 15.86
CA GLU A 127 0.53 5.59 16.09
C GLU A 127 0.51 4.16 16.65
N GLN A 128 -0.63 3.73 17.20
CA GLN A 128 -0.85 2.41 17.76
C GLN A 128 -1.60 1.46 16.82
N SER A 129 -1.79 1.87 15.56
CA SER A 129 -2.43 1.03 14.56
C SER A 129 -1.51 -0.08 14.07
N ILE A 130 -2.11 -1.16 13.57
CA ILE A 130 -1.39 -2.28 12.95
C ILE A 130 -0.46 -1.84 11.80
N PHE A 131 -0.75 -0.70 11.16
CA PHE A 131 0.05 -0.16 10.06
C PHE A 131 1.34 0.53 10.53
N GLU A 132 1.43 0.93 11.80
CA GLU A 132 2.57 1.67 12.36
C GLU A 132 3.32 0.88 13.44
N VAL A 133 2.69 -0.05 14.17
CA VAL A 133 3.42 -0.85 15.17
C VAL A 133 4.33 -1.89 14.51
N HIS A 134 5.46 -2.22 15.15
CA HIS A 134 6.45 -3.17 14.63
C HIS A 134 6.84 -4.26 15.65
N GLY A 135 7.54 -5.30 15.18
CA GLY A 135 8.11 -6.36 16.01
C GLY A 135 7.08 -7.06 16.92
N GLY A 136 7.44 -7.22 18.21
CA GLY A 136 6.58 -7.90 19.19
C GLY A 136 5.21 -7.23 19.40
N ARG A 137 5.13 -5.90 19.31
CA ARG A 137 3.86 -5.17 19.45
C ARG A 137 2.97 -5.38 18.24
N HIS A 138 3.54 -5.43 17.04
CA HIS A 138 2.80 -5.79 15.83
C HIS A 138 2.21 -7.20 15.93
N LYS A 139 3.00 -8.17 16.38
CA LYS A 139 2.51 -9.53 16.64
C LYS A 139 1.34 -9.52 17.63
N LEU A 140 1.46 -8.81 18.75
CA LEU A 140 0.38 -8.71 19.74
C LEU A 140 -0.91 -8.09 19.15
N VAL A 141 -0.79 -6.99 18.41
CA VAL A 141 -1.96 -6.34 17.76
C VAL A 141 -2.58 -7.25 16.71
N GLN A 142 -1.77 -8.03 15.98
CA GLN A 142 -2.28 -9.10 15.12
C GLN A 142 -3.00 -10.17 15.94
N TRP A 143 -2.46 -10.61 17.08
CA TRP A 143 -3.11 -11.61 17.94
C TRP A 143 -4.48 -11.14 18.47
N VAL A 144 -4.72 -9.83 18.61
CA VAL A 144 -6.05 -9.31 18.97
C VAL A 144 -7.12 -9.71 17.94
N THR A 145 -6.77 -9.88 16.66
CA THR A 145 -7.74 -10.37 15.67
C THR A 145 -8.06 -11.86 15.84
N LEU A 146 -7.27 -12.60 16.64
CA LEU A 146 -7.41 -14.03 16.91
C LEU A 146 -8.02 -14.33 18.29
N THR A 147 -8.51 -13.34 19.05
CA THR A 147 -9.14 -13.61 20.37
C THR A 147 -10.34 -14.56 20.29
N HIS A 148 -11.01 -14.60 19.14
CA HIS A 148 -12.11 -15.53 18.87
C HIS A 148 -11.66 -16.99 18.66
N MET A 149 -10.35 -17.27 18.64
CA MET A 149 -9.77 -18.61 18.58
C MET A 149 -9.46 -19.19 19.96
N ASP A 150 -9.73 -18.45 21.04
CA ASP A 150 -9.54 -18.92 22.40
C ASP A 150 -10.63 -19.95 22.77
N GLU A 151 -10.22 -21.21 22.93
CA GLU A 151 -11.11 -22.32 23.28
C GLU A 151 -11.83 -22.12 24.63
N THR A 152 -11.29 -21.29 25.53
CA THR A 152 -11.91 -21.01 26.83
C THR A 152 -13.19 -20.19 26.69
N ALA A 153 -13.29 -19.35 25.66
CA ALA A 153 -14.49 -18.57 25.35
C ALA A 153 -15.29 -19.13 24.17
N PHE A 154 -14.62 -19.78 23.21
CA PHE A 154 -15.23 -20.34 22.00
C PHE A 154 -14.85 -21.82 21.85
N PRO A 155 -15.60 -22.76 22.46
CA PRO A 155 -15.34 -24.19 22.30
C PRO A 155 -15.41 -24.61 20.81
N GLU A 156 -14.45 -25.42 20.35
CA GLU A 156 -14.31 -25.80 18.94
C GLU A 156 -14.30 -24.55 18.00
N PRO A 157 -13.33 -23.63 18.15
CA PRO A 157 -13.35 -22.33 17.45
C PRO A 157 -13.17 -22.48 15.93
N GLU A 158 -12.55 -23.56 15.47
CA GLU A 158 -12.37 -23.88 14.05
C GLU A 158 -13.66 -24.38 13.37
N LYS A 159 -14.67 -24.77 14.17
CA LYS A 159 -15.95 -25.28 13.67
C LYS A 159 -16.90 -24.11 13.37
N PHE A 160 -17.39 -24.08 12.14
CA PHE A 160 -18.44 -23.14 11.76
C PHE A 160 -19.77 -23.52 12.43
N ASP A 161 -20.09 -22.82 13.53
CA ASP A 161 -21.33 -22.96 14.29
C ASP A 161 -22.00 -21.59 14.49
N PRO A 162 -22.97 -21.21 13.64
CA PRO A 162 -23.71 -19.96 13.78
C PRO A 162 -24.52 -19.85 15.08
N SER A 163 -25.00 -21.00 15.62
CA SER A 163 -25.86 -21.03 16.81
C SER A 163 -25.15 -20.53 18.07
N ARG A 164 -23.82 -20.48 18.04
CA ARG A 164 -22.96 -19.92 19.08
C ARG A 164 -23.31 -18.47 19.43
N PHE A 165 -23.83 -17.71 18.48
CA PHE A 165 -24.18 -16.30 18.63
C PHE A 165 -25.69 -16.06 18.84
N GLU A 166 -26.49 -17.13 18.95
CA GLU A 166 -27.91 -17.03 19.22
C GLU A 166 -28.20 -16.85 20.72
N GLY A 167 -29.12 -15.93 21.04
CA GLY A 167 -29.56 -15.64 22.40
C GLY A 167 -28.95 -14.36 23.00
N ALA A 168 -29.80 -13.47 23.50
CA ALA A 168 -29.41 -12.15 24.01
C ALA A 168 -28.55 -12.17 25.30
N SER A 169 -28.37 -13.34 25.94
CA SER A 169 -27.69 -13.47 27.24
C SER A 169 -26.25 -13.99 27.18
N LYS A 170 -25.78 -14.49 26.02
CA LYS A 170 -24.38 -14.91 25.85
C LYS A 170 -23.52 -13.69 25.51
N SER A 171 -23.30 -12.81 26.50
CA SER A 171 -22.22 -11.84 26.36
C SER A 171 -20.89 -12.58 26.59
N PHE A 172 -20.06 -12.62 25.56
CA PHE A 172 -18.68 -13.04 25.73
C PHE A 172 -17.98 -12.01 26.63
N PRO A 173 -16.93 -12.40 27.37
CA PRO A 173 -16.11 -11.44 28.09
C PRO A 173 -15.67 -10.30 27.15
N PRO A 174 -15.53 -9.07 27.65
CA PRO A 174 -15.10 -7.95 26.82
C PRO A 174 -13.83 -8.30 26.04
N TYR A 175 -13.79 -7.90 24.76
CA TYR A 175 -12.66 -8.12 23.85
C TYR A 175 -12.42 -9.56 23.37
N MET A 176 -13.30 -10.52 23.70
CA MET A 176 -13.20 -11.90 23.18
C MET A 176 -13.71 -12.04 21.73
N TYR A 177 -14.62 -11.17 21.29
CA TYR A 177 -15.08 -11.13 19.91
C TYR A 177 -15.00 -9.71 19.35
N VAL A 178 -13.87 -9.38 18.73
CA VAL A 178 -13.56 -8.05 18.18
C VAL A 178 -13.12 -8.11 16.71
N PRO A 179 -13.92 -8.71 15.80
CA PRO A 179 -13.55 -8.85 14.38
C PRO A 179 -13.34 -7.51 13.66
N PHE A 180 -13.87 -6.41 14.23
CA PHE A 180 -13.74 -5.06 13.72
C PHE A 180 -12.95 -4.14 14.67
N GLY A 181 -12.17 -4.72 15.59
CA GLY A 181 -11.51 -4.00 16.67
C GLY A 181 -12.48 -3.57 17.78
N GLY A 182 -12.03 -2.64 18.63
CA GLY A 182 -12.81 -2.13 19.77
C GLY A 182 -12.38 -0.74 20.22
N GLY A 183 -13.14 -0.14 21.13
CA GLY A 183 -12.88 1.20 21.68
C GLY A 183 -13.06 2.33 20.65
N GLN A 184 -12.35 3.45 20.84
CA GLN A 184 -12.44 4.65 19.99
C GLN A 184 -12.00 4.43 18.53
N ARG A 185 -11.38 3.29 18.24
CA ARG A 185 -10.81 2.94 16.93
C ARG A 185 -11.50 1.72 16.30
N VAL A 186 -12.69 1.36 16.78
CA VAL A 186 -13.54 0.35 16.13
C VAL A 186 -13.78 0.75 14.68
N CYS A 187 -13.79 -0.24 13.76
CA CYS A 187 -13.96 0.02 12.34
C CYS A 187 -15.21 0.88 12.09
N PRO A 188 -15.09 2.06 11.47
CA PRO A 188 -16.25 2.90 11.17
C PRO A 188 -17.21 2.24 10.18
N GLY A 189 -16.74 1.23 9.44
CA GLY A 189 -17.54 0.42 8.51
C GLY A 189 -18.14 -0.84 9.13
N ASN A 190 -18.08 -1.07 10.45
CA ASN A 190 -18.57 -2.30 11.09
C ASN A 190 -20.06 -2.59 10.75
N ASP A 191 -20.94 -1.61 10.97
CA ASP A 191 -22.38 -1.82 10.73
C ASP A 191 -22.69 -1.98 9.25
N TYR A 192 -22.01 -1.20 8.39
CA TYR A 192 -22.11 -1.33 6.94
C TYR A 192 -21.68 -2.72 6.46
N ALA A 193 -20.55 -3.23 6.97
CA ALA A 193 -20.03 -4.54 6.62
C ALA A 193 -20.99 -5.66 7.04
N ARG A 194 -21.58 -5.58 8.24
CA ARG A 194 -22.56 -6.55 8.73
C ARG A 194 -23.80 -6.63 7.84
N VAL A 195 -24.37 -5.49 7.47
CA VAL A 195 -25.55 -5.44 6.58
C VAL A 195 -25.18 -5.95 5.18
N SER A 196 -24.07 -5.47 4.62
CA SER A 196 -23.62 -5.84 3.27
C SER A 196 -23.34 -7.34 3.16
N LEU A 197 -22.63 -7.93 4.12
CA LEU A 197 -22.35 -9.36 4.15
C LEU A 197 -23.63 -10.17 4.33
N SER A 198 -24.55 -9.74 5.20
CA SER A 198 -25.84 -10.42 5.38
C SER A 198 -26.65 -10.46 4.09
N LEU A 199 -26.66 -9.36 3.32
CA LEU A 199 -27.33 -9.29 2.02
C LEU A 199 -26.66 -10.21 0.99
N ILE A 200 -25.33 -10.20 0.90
CA ILE A 200 -24.57 -11.07 -0.01
C ILE A 200 -24.84 -12.55 0.31
N VAL A 201 -24.73 -12.93 1.58
CA VAL A 201 -24.99 -14.30 2.04
C VAL A 201 -26.44 -14.69 1.76
N HIS A 202 -27.41 -13.84 2.12
CA HIS A 202 -28.82 -14.08 1.84
C HIS A 202 -29.07 -14.29 0.34
N HIS A 203 -28.54 -13.42 -0.52
CA HIS A 203 -28.71 -13.51 -1.96
C HIS A 203 -28.06 -14.77 -2.54
N LEU A 204 -26.84 -15.10 -2.08
CA LEU A 204 -26.12 -16.31 -2.49
C LEU A 204 -26.88 -17.57 -2.08
N VAL A 205 -27.32 -17.65 -0.82
CA VAL A 205 -27.99 -18.84 -0.29
C VAL A 205 -29.40 -19.00 -0.84
N THR A 206 -30.15 -17.94 -1.11
CA THR A 206 -31.54 -18.03 -1.58
C THR A 206 -31.65 -18.24 -3.09
N ASN A 207 -30.80 -17.58 -3.89
CA ASN A 207 -30.93 -17.56 -5.35
C ASN A 207 -29.99 -18.51 -6.08
N PHE A 208 -28.99 -19.08 -5.39
CA PHE A 208 -27.98 -19.91 -6.04
C PHE A 208 -27.75 -21.24 -5.33
N ARG A 209 -27.17 -22.16 -6.10
CA ARG A 209 -26.51 -23.39 -5.65
C ARG A 209 -25.05 -23.24 -6.03
N TRP A 210 -24.13 -23.64 -5.16
CA TRP A 210 -22.71 -23.59 -5.47
C TRP A 210 -21.98 -24.84 -4.98
N SER A 211 -20.84 -25.09 -5.60
CA SER A 211 -19.90 -26.14 -5.23
C SER A 211 -18.48 -25.60 -5.33
N MET A 212 -17.63 -25.95 -4.37
CA MET A 212 -16.21 -25.66 -4.43
C MET A 212 -15.56 -26.49 -5.54
N LEU A 213 -14.71 -25.87 -6.36
CA LEU A 213 -13.89 -26.62 -7.32
C LEU A 213 -12.71 -27.32 -6.61
N ILE A 214 -12.30 -26.82 -5.45
CA ILE A 214 -11.24 -27.38 -4.60
C ILE A 214 -11.78 -27.53 -3.17
N PRO A 215 -12.34 -28.69 -2.78
CA PRO A 215 -13.04 -28.84 -1.50
C PRO A 215 -12.20 -28.70 -0.23
N ASN A 216 -10.87 -28.87 -0.33
CA ASN A 216 -9.92 -28.83 0.79
C ASN A 216 -8.78 -27.86 0.52
N GLU A 217 -9.10 -26.73 -0.11
CA GLU A 217 -8.11 -25.68 -0.35
C GLU A 217 -7.57 -25.16 1.00
N PRO A 218 -6.24 -25.11 1.18
CA PRO A 218 -5.67 -24.63 2.43
C PRO A 218 -5.94 -23.12 2.60
N ILE A 219 -6.23 -22.71 3.83
CA ILE A 219 -6.35 -21.30 4.21
C ILE A 219 -4.97 -20.80 4.67
N VAL A 220 -4.48 -19.77 4.00
CA VAL A 220 -3.26 -19.05 4.37
C VAL A 220 -3.65 -17.86 5.24
N ARG A 221 -2.88 -17.57 6.29
CA ARG A 221 -3.17 -16.48 7.24
C ARG A 221 -2.03 -15.47 7.29
N ILE A 222 -2.03 -14.47 6.41
CA ILE A 222 -1.02 -13.39 6.41
C ILE A 222 -1.59 -12.07 5.85
N PRO A 223 -2.02 -11.08 6.66
CA PRO A 223 -2.47 -11.14 8.05
C PRO A 223 -3.95 -11.59 8.18
N PHE A 224 -4.66 -11.72 7.06
CA PHE A 224 -6.04 -12.19 6.98
C PHE A 224 -6.08 -13.65 6.52
N ALA A 225 -7.19 -14.33 6.80
CA ALA A 225 -7.42 -15.69 6.37
C ALA A 225 -7.94 -15.71 4.93
N ASP A 226 -7.11 -16.16 4.00
CA ASP A 226 -7.40 -16.22 2.58
C ASP A 226 -7.23 -17.65 2.03
N PRO A 227 -8.12 -18.10 1.13
CA PRO A 227 -7.95 -19.34 0.38
C PRO A 227 -6.70 -19.27 -0.52
N ALA A 228 -5.81 -20.26 -0.44
CA ALA A 228 -4.51 -20.24 -1.15
C ALA A 228 -4.59 -20.10 -2.68
N MET A 229 -5.69 -20.53 -3.27
CA MET A 229 -6.02 -20.56 -4.69
C MET A 229 -7.23 -19.66 -5.03
N ASN A 230 -7.60 -18.73 -4.13
CA ASN A 230 -8.70 -17.77 -4.27
C ASN A 230 -10.12 -18.39 -4.34
N LEU A 231 -10.33 -19.58 -3.77
CA LEU A 231 -11.66 -20.23 -3.64
C LEU A 231 -12.49 -20.23 -4.94
N PRO A 232 -12.01 -20.92 -6.00
CA PRO A 232 -12.77 -21.03 -7.22
C PRO A 232 -14.06 -21.82 -6.97
N ILE A 233 -15.21 -21.19 -7.20
CA ILE A 233 -16.55 -21.78 -7.03
C ILE A 233 -17.29 -21.89 -8.34
N LYS A 234 -18.06 -22.97 -8.49
CA LYS A 234 -19.04 -23.11 -9.56
C LYS A 234 -20.40 -22.73 -9.02
N ILE A 235 -21.07 -21.79 -9.67
CA ILE A 235 -22.35 -21.23 -9.25
C ILE A 235 -23.42 -21.58 -10.28
N TYR A 236 -24.58 -22.02 -9.80
CA TYR A 236 -25.78 -22.27 -10.59
C TYR A 236 -26.91 -21.43 -10.02
N ARG A 237 -27.69 -20.79 -10.89
CA ARG A 237 -28.92 -20.14 -10.46
C ARG A 237 -29.87 -21.22 -9.96
N ARG A 238 -30.38 -21.07 -8.74
CA ARG A 238 -31.47 -21.90 -8.25
C ARG A 238 -32.67 -21.58 -9.15
N GLY A 239 -33.09 -22.57 -9.94
CA GLY A 239 -34.26 -22.40 -10.82
C GLY A 239 -35.44 -21.96 -9.96
N LYS A 240 -36.16 -20.92 -10.41
CA LYS A 240 -37.58 -20.82 -10.08
C LYS A 240 -38.16 -22.16 -10.54
N GLU A 241 -38.82 -22.89 -9.65
CA GLU A 241 -39.52 -24.12 -10.02
C GLU A 241 -40.21 -23.94 -11.37
N GLU A 242 -39.97 -24.88 -12.28
CA GLU A 242 -40.87 -25.15 -13.39
C GLU A 242 -42.26 -25.32 -12.74
N ALA A 243 -43.11 -24.31 -12.95
CA ALA A 243 -44.49 -24.28 -12.48
C ALA A 243 -45.35 -25.32 -13.22
#